data_AF-A0A0R1TVX2-F1
#
_entry.id   AF-A0A0R1TVX2-F1
#
_cell.length_a   1.000
_cell.length_b   1.000
_cell.length_c   1.000
_cell.angle_alpha   90.00
_cell.angle_beta   90.00
_cell.angle_gamma   90.00
#
_symmetry.space_group_name_H-M   'P 1'
#
loop_
_entity.id
_entity.type
_entity.pdbx_description
1 polymer ?
#
loop_
_entity_poly.entity_id
_entity_poly.type
_entity_poly.pdbx_seq_one_letter_code
_entity_poly.pdbx_strand_id
1 'polypeptide(L)' 'MAFLGANDLSAGDYTCYGGGFPIKVDGVGTVGAVIVSGLKDFEDHDLAYQALLGMKA' A
#
# COMPACT_ATOMS: atom_id res chain seq x y z
N MET A 1 3.63 12.68 -9.47
CA MET A 1 2.69 13.82 -9.49
C MET A 1 1.82 13.90 -10.75
N ALA A 2 2.33 13.64 -11.96
CA ALA A 2 1.51 13.71 -13.18
C ALA A 2 0.25 12.83 -13.14
N PHE A 3 0.36 11.61 -12.58
CA PHE A 3 -0.80 10.72 -12.40
C PHE A 3 -1.86 11.32 -11.46
N LEU A 4 -1.46 11.84 -10.29
CA LEU A 4 -2.39 12.42 -9.33
C LEU A 4 -3.13 13.63 -9.92
N GLY A 5 -2.37 14.55 -10.55
CA GLY A 5 -2.95 15.73 -11.20
C GLY A 5 -3.87 15.40 -12.38
N ALA A 6 -3.57 14.34 -13.14
CA ALA A 6 -4.43 13.89 -14.24
C ALA A 6 -5.74 13.23 -13.78
N ASN A 7 -5.85 12.90 -12.48
CA ASN A 7 -7.02 12.24 -11.89
C ASN A 7 -7.68 13.07 -10.78
N ASP A 8 -7.38 14.38 -10.71
CA ASP A 8 -7.93 15.30 -9.69
C ASP A 8 -7.71 14.83 -8.24
N LEU A 9 -6.59 14.13 -7.99
CA LEU A 9 -6.24 13.61 -6.66
C LEU A 9 -5.28 14.56 -5.92
N SER A 10 -5.64 14.86 -4.68
CA SER A 10 -4.80 15.64 -3.75
C SER A 10 -3.52 14.89 -3.38
N ALA A 11 -2.39 15.56 -3.49
CA ALA A 11 -1.09 15.03 -3.05
C ALA A 11 -0.97 14.84 -1.53
N GLY A 12 -1.82 15.50 -0.74
CA GLY A 12 -1.85 15.33 0.72
C GLY A 12 -2.58 14.06 1.15
N ASP A 13 -3.50 13.57 0.32
CA ASP A 13 -4.38 12.45 0.64
C ASP A 13 -4.01 11.18 -0.14
N TYR A 14 -3.39 11.33 -1.31
CA TYR A 14 -3.09 10.24 -2.22
C TYR A 14 -1.61 10.19 -2.60
N THR A 15 -1.14 8.95 -2.77
CA THR A 15 0.21 8.65 -3.24
C THR A 15 0.14 7.55 -4.30
N CYS A 16 1.06 7.61 -5.27
CA CYS A 16 1.28 6.55 -6.26
C CYS A 16 2.62 5.84 -6.05
N TYR A 17 3.20 5.96 -4.85
CA TYR A 17 4.44 5.28 -4.45
C TYR A 17 4.14 3.94 -3.77
N GLY A 18 5.16 3.08 -3.69
CA GLY A 18 5.07 1.77 -3.03
C GLY A 18 4.85 1.87 -1.51
N GLY A 19 4.64 0.72 -0.87
CA GLY A 19 4.51 0.60 0.59
C GLY A 19 3.10 0.36 1.13
N GLY A 20 2.06 0.45 0.30
CA GLY A 20 0.66 0.23 0.70
C GLY A 20 0.04 -1.05 0.13
N PHE A 21 -0.59 -1.87 0.97
CA PHE A 21 -1.34 -3.06 0.53
C PHE A 21 -2.65 -3.25 1.31
N PRO A 22 -3.73 -3.74 0.67
CA PRO A 22 -4.96 -4.11 1.37
C PRO A 22 -4.76 -5.39 2.18
N ILE A 23 -5.34 -5.44 3.38
CA ILE A 23 -5.39 -6.63 4.23
C ILE A 23 -6.70 -7.37 3.92
N LYS A 24 -6.59 -8.55 3.32
CA LYS A 24 -7.73 -9.40 2.98
C LYS A 24 -7.82 -10.59 3.93
N VAL A 25 -9.01 -10.83 4.47
CA VAL A 25 -9.32 -11.99 5.31
C VAL A 25 -10.33 -12.87 4.57
N ASP A 26 -10.04 -14.16 4.47
CA ASP A 26 -10.89 -15.12 3.77
C ASP A 26 -12.28 -15.21 4.41
N GLY A 27 -13.32 -15.21 3.57
CA GLY A 27 -14.72 -15.21 4.01
C GLY A 27 -15.23 -13.86 4.55
N VAL A 28 -14.35 -12.88 4.81
CA VAL A 28 -14.73 -11.55 5.32
C VAL A 28 -14.56 -10.45 4.28
N GLY A 29 -13.50 -10.52 3.47
CA GLY A 29 -13.14 -9.49 2.49
C GLY A 29 -12.00 -8.59 2.99
N THR A 30 -11.94 -7.37 2.48
CA THR A 30 -10.91 -6.40 2.88
C THR A 30 -11.28 -5.74 4.20
N VAL A 31 -10.40 -5.86 5.20
CA VAL A 31 -10.63 -5.36 6.56
C VAL A 31 -9.80 -4.13 6.91
N GLY A 32 -8.86 -3.75 6.06
CA GLY A 32 -7.98 -2.60 6.26
C GLY A 32 -6.84 -2.56 5.25
N ALA A 33 -5.80 -1.80 5.57
CA ALA A 33 -4.58 -1.71 4.78
C ALA A 33 -3.36 -1.59 5.70
N VAL A 34 -2.21 -2.08 5.22
CA VAL A 34 -0.90 -1.83 5.81
C VAL A 34 -0.17 -0.79 4.96
N ILE A 35 0.47 0.17 5.62
CA ILE A 35 1.26 1.22 4.97
C ILE A 35 2.64 1.24 5.66
N VAL A 36 3.69 1.14 4.86
CA VAL A 36 5.09 1.31 5.27
C VAL A 36 5.63 2.55 4.57
N SER A 37 6.38 3.37 5.30
CA SER A 37 6.98 4.58 4.77
C SER A 37 8.30 4.88 5.47
N GLY A 38 9.31 5.29 4.69
CA GLY A 38 10.58 5.79 5.20
C GLY A 38 11.80 5.21 4.52
N LEU A 39 11.63 4.20 3.65
CA LEU A 39 12.69 3.62 2.83
C LEU A 39 12.61 4.16 1.39
N LYS A 40 13.33 3.53 0.46
CA LYS A 40 13.00 3.71 -0.97
C LYS A 40 11.65 3.08 -1.25
N ASP A 41 10.91 3.63 -2.21
CA ASP A 41 9.53 3.21 -2.52
C ASP A 41 9.38 1.71 -2.79
N PHE A 42 10.32 1.09 -3.50
CA PHE A 42 10.33 -0.34 -3.77
C PHE A 42 10.71 -1.19 -2.54
N GLU A 43 11.48 -0.63 -1.59
CA GLU A 43 11.84 -1.29 -0.33
C GLU A 43 10.65 -1.23 0.66
N ASP A 44 9.95 -0.10 0.72
CA ASP A 44 8.68 0.01 1.47
C ASP A 44 7.66 -1.01 0.93
N HIS A 45 7.57 -1.14 -0.40
CA HIS A 45 6.71 -2.14 -1.06
C HIS A 45 7.11 -3.57 -0.70
N ASP A 46 8.39 -3.93 -0.83
CA ASP A 46 8.85 -5.28 -0.52
C ASP A 46 8.60 -5.61 0.96
N LEU A 47 8.94 -4.71 1.89
CA LEU A 47 8.71 -4.94 3.32
C LEU A 47 7.23 -5.19 3.64
N ALA A 48 6.33 -4.35 3.13
CA ALA A 48 4.89 -4.52 3.34
C ALA A 48 4.37 -5.85 2.74
N TYR A 49 4.86 -6.24 1.56
CA TYR A 49 4.49 -7.49 0.89
C TYR A 49 4.99 -8.73 1.64
N GLN A 50 6.27 -8.74 2.05
CA GLN A 50 6.85 -9.84 2.83
C GLN A 50 6.14 -10.02 4.17
N ALA A 51 5.77 -8.92 4.83
CA ALA A 51 4.98 -8.98 6.07
C ALA A 51 3.64 -9.70 5.85
N LEU A 52 2.91 -9.37 4.78
CA LEU A 52 1.65 -10.04 4.45
C LEU A 52 1.86 -11.52 4.06
N LEU A 53 2.92 -11.84 3.33
CA LEU A 53 3.26 -13.23 3.01
C LEU A 53 3.52 -14.05 4.26
N GLY A 54 4.20 -13.49 5.26
CA GLY A 54 4.44 -14.15 6.55
C GLY A 54 3.18 -14.41 7.39
N MET A 55 2.07 -13.72 7.09
CA MET A 55 0.77 -13.93 7.75
C MET A 55 -0.11 -14.95 7.01
N LYS A 56 0.26 -15.35 5.80
CA LYS A 56 -0.48 -16.33 5.01
C LYS A 56 -0.24 -17.72 5.60
N ALA A 57 -1.31 -18.35 6.09
CA ALA A 57 -1.30 -19.73 6.57
C ALA A 57 -1.07 -20.73 5.42
#